data_AF-A0A969E5G1-F1
#
_entry.id   AF-A0A969E5G1-F1
#
_cell.length_a   1.000
_cell.length_b   1.000
_cell.length_c   1.000
_cell.angle_alpha   90.00
_cell.angle_beta   90.00
_cell.angle_gamma   90.00
#
_symmetry.space_group_name_H-M   'P 1'
#
loop_
_entity.id
_entity.type
_entity.pdbx_description
1 polymer ?
#
loop_
_entity_poly.entity_id
_entity_poly.type
_entity_poly.pdbx_seq_one_letter_code
_entity_poly.pdbx_strand_id
1 'polypeptide(L)'
;MKLNRLLKTVRVCFFLSLLATTACRPDPDVVVEPIKSVKEFDSKVLQEWQDLFLEVERYAEIYRPCPTARMCGYLGLAAYESAISGMPEYQSLAPRIPGLQVPRVENGKEYHWPTVINNVYGTLFKNFFAKSAFAGLFQNHDTRKLSQCAIFK
;
A
#
# COMPACT_ATOMS: atom_id res chain seq x y z
N MET A 1 21.63 -6.21 -54.91
CA MET A 1 21.20 -6.91 -53.66
C MET A 1 21.51 -6.16 -52.35
N LYS A 2 22.53 -5.29 -52.26
CA LYS A 2 22.88 -4.56 -51.01
C LYS A 2 21.96 -3.37 -50.68
N LEU A 3 21.38 -2.72 -51.68
CA LEU A 3 20.53 -1.52 -51.52
C LEU A 3 19.21 -1.81 -50.77
N ASN A 4 18.51 -2.89 -51.11
CA ASN A 4 17.28 -3.31 -50.40
C ASN A 4 17.54 -3.80 -48.97
N ARG A 5 18.77 -4.21 -48.66
CA ARG A 5 19.16 -4.60 -47.29
C ARG A 5 19.38 -3.36 -46.42
N LEU A 6 20.02 -2.34 -46.99
CA LEU A 6 20.22 -1.03 -46.35
C LEU A 6 18.90 -0.28 -46.11
N LEU A 7 17.98 -0.32 -47.09
CA LEU A 7 16.67 0.34 -46.97
C LEU A 7 15.78 -0.32 -45.90
N LYS A 8 15.89 -1.65 -45.73
CA LYS A 8 15.20 -2.39 -44.68
C LYS A 8 15.74 -2.06 -43.29
N THR A 9 17.06 -1.97 -43.10
CA THR A 9 17.64 -1.57 -41.81
C THR A 9 17.27 -0.14 -41.44
N VAL A 10 17.28 0.80 -42.39
CA VAL A 10 16.85 2.20 -42.12
C VAL A 10 15.38 2.26 -41.71
N ARG A 11 14.49 1.51 -42.36
CA ARG A 11 13.07 1.44 -41.98
C ARG A 11 12.84 0.82 -40.60
N VAL A 12 13.60 -0.22 -40.25
CA VAL A 12 13.52 -0.86 -38.93
C VAL A 12 14.01 0.10 -37.84
N CYS A 13 15.13 0.80 -38.06
CA CYS A 13 15.64 1.79 -37.10
C CYS A 13 14.67 2.97 -36.92
N PHE A 14 14.03 3.43 -38.00
CA PHE A 14 13.03 4.50 -37.92
C PHE A 14 11.80 4.08 -37.11
N PHE A 15 11.27 2.87 -37.34
CA PHE A 15 10.18 2.33 -36.52
C PHE A 15 10.58 2.16 -35.05
N LEU A 16 11.80 1.67 -34.78
CA LEU A 16 12.30 1.48 -33.41
C LEU A 16 12.47 2.82 -32.66
N SER A 17 12.92 3.87 -33.37
CA SER A 17 12.99 5.24 -32.85
C SER A 17 11.61 5.83 -32.53
N LEU A 18 10.60 5.52 -33.33
CA LEU A 18 9.23 6.02 -33.13
C LEU A 18 8.55 5.40 -31.90
N LEU A 19 8.86 4.13 -31.60
CA LEU A 19 8.38 3.46 -30.37
C LEU A 19 9.05 4.02 -29.10
N ALA A 20 10.30 4.49 -29.19
CA ALA A 20 11.02 5.02 -28.04
C ALA A 20 10.47 6.37 -27.56
N THR A 21 9.90 7.19 -28.44
CA THR A 21 9.39 8.52 -28.08
C THR A 21 8.03 8.50 -27.38
N THR A 22 7.26 7.41 -27.48
CA THR A 22 5.94 7.30 -26.83
C THR A 22 5.99 6.81 -25.38
N ALA A 23 7.17 6.39 -24.89
CA ALA A 23 7.33 5.81 -23.56
C ALA A 23 7.45 6.85 -22.43
N CYS A 24 7.89 8.08 -22.73
CA CYS A 24 7.97 9.16 -21.75
C CYS A 24 6.75 10.09 -21.87
N ARG A 25 5.71 9.82 -21.09
CA ARG A 25 4.73 10.85 -20.74
C ARG A 25 5.11 11.43 -19.39
N PRO A 26 5.40 12.74 -19.29
CA PRO A 26 5.49 13.40 -17.99
C PRO A 26 4.12 13.31 -17.32
N ASP A 27 4.08 12.84 -16.08
CA ASP A 27 2.87 12.92 -15.26
C ASP A 27 2.60 14.40 -14.91
N PRO A 28 1.32 14.83 -14.80
CA PRO A 28 1.01 16.20 -14.44
C PRO A 28 1.52 16.50 -13.03
N ASP A 29 2.38 17.51 -12.92
CA ASP A 29 2.90 18.02 -11.65
C ASP A 29 1.75 18.56 -10.80
N VAL A 30 1.25 17.76 -9.86
CA VAL A 30 0.41 18.25 -8.78
C VAL A 30 1.34 18.97 -7.81
N VAL A 31 1.20 20.28 -7.69
CA VAL A 31 1.89 21.09 -6.68
C VAL A 31 1.37 20.64 -5.32
N VAL A 32 2.13 19.77 -4.65
CA VAL A 32 1.86 19.30 -3.29
C VAL A 32 2.70 20.17 -2.35
N GLU A 33 2.02 21.04 -1.58
CA GLU A 33 2.53 21.66 -0.34
C GLU A 33 3.25 20.60 0.52
N PRO A 34 4.24 20.95 1.36
CA PRO A 34 5.17 19.98 1.95
C PRO A 34 4.48 18.99 2.91
N ILE A 35 3.96 17.90 2.35
CA ILE A 35 3.56 16.72 3.09
C ILE A 35 4.84 15.98 3.44
N LYS A 36 5.06 15.71 4.73
CA LYS A 36 6.23 14.92 5.18
C LYS A 36 6.30 13.61 4.40
N SER A 37 7.48 13.23 3.97
CA SER A 37 7.65 11.98 3.24
C SER A 37 7.44 10.80 4.18
N VAL A 38 6.82 9.72 3.71
CA VAL A 38 6.72 8.46 4.46
C VAL A 38 8.12 7.93 4.83
N LYS A 39 9.13 8.22 4.00
CA LYS A 39 10.53 7.82 4.22
C LYS A 39 11.14 8.40 5.50
N GLU A 40 10.56 9.47 6.04
CA GLU A 40 11.05 10.11 7.27
C GLU A 40 10.64 9.36 8.54
N PHE A 41 9.70 8.40 8.44
CA PHE A 41 9.15 7.67 9.58
C PHE A 41 9.71 6.25 9.67
N ASP A 42 9.78 5.73 10.90
CA ASP A 42 10.19 4.35 11.15
C ASP A 42 9.09 3.36 10.69
N SER A 43 9.53 2.27 10.06
CA SER A 43 8.69 1.15 9.63
C SER A 43 8.23 0.25 10.79
N LYS A 44 8.71 0.49 12.01
CA LYS A 44 8.42 -0.31 13.22
C LYS A 44 6.94 -0.59 13.43
N VAL A 45 6.05 0.38 13.24
CA VAL A 45 4.59 0.18 13.38
C VAL A 45 4.09 -0.91 12.44
N LEU A 46 4.55 -0.91 11.18
CA LEU A 46 4.17 -1.92 10.21
C LEU A 46 4.69 -3.31 10.62
N GLN A 47 5.93 -3.38 11.13
CA GLN A 47 6.53 -4.62 11.59
C GLN A 47 5.77 -5.20 12.79
N GLU A 48 5.41 -4.37 13.78
CA GLU A 48 4.63 -4.79 14.95
C GLU A 48 3.27 -5.37 14.56
N TRP A 49 2.60 -4.78 13.57
CA TRP A 49 1.35 -5.33 13.04
C TRP A 49 1.52 -6.68 12.34
N GLN A 50 2.64 -6.91 11.66
CA GLN A 50 2.92 -8.22 11.05
C GLN A 50 3.32 -9.27 12.08
N ASP A 51 4.05 -8.88 13.13
CA ASP A 51 4.36 -9.80 14.23
C ASP A 51 3.06 -10.22 14.95
N LEU A 52 2.18 -9.25 15.25
CA LEU A 52 0.86 -9.52 15.83
C LEU A 52 0.03 -10.43 14.91
N PHE A 53 0.07 -10.19 13.60
CA PHE A 53 -0.61 -11.04 12.63
C PHE A 53 -0.15 -12.50 12.73
N LEU A 54 1.16 -12.74 12.77
CA LEU A 54 1.73 -14.08 12.87
C LEU A 54 1.35 -14.77 14.19
N GLU A 55 1.29 -14.02 15.29
CA GLU A 55 0.84 -14.53 16.58
C GLU A 55 -0.64 -14.94 16.56
N VAL A 56 -1.50 -14.10 15.97
CA VAL A 56 -2.96 -14.30 15.93
C VAL A 56 -3.35 -15.38 14.93
N GLU A 57 -2.77 -15.37 13.73
CA GLU A 57 -3.07 -16.31 12.66
C GLU A 57 -2.80 -17.75 13.10
N ARG A 58 -1.76 -17.95 13.94
CA ARG A 58 -1.38 -19.25 14.49
C ARG A 58 -2.59 -20.02 15.04
N TYR A 59 -3.47 -19.30 15.74
CA TYR A 59 -4.64 -19.84 16.45
C TYR A 59 -5.97 -19.58 15.72
N ALA A 60 -5.94 -19.02 14.51
CA ALA A 60 -7.15 -18.73 13.74
C ALA A 60 -7.59 -19.96 12.93
N GLU A 61 -8.41 -20.83 13.55
CA GLU A 61 -8.81 -22.15 13.00
C GLU A 61 -9.42 -22.11 11.59
N ILE A 62 -10.11 -21.03 11.21
CA ILE A 62 -10.85 -20.91 9.94
C ILE A 62 -10.07 -20.12 8.88
N TYR A 63 -8.91 -19.54 9.21
CA TYR A 63 -8.24 -18.57 8.34
C TYR A 63 -7.32 -19.18 7.29
N ARG A 64 -6.99 -20.47 7.38
CA ARG A 64 -6.02 -21.10 6.49
C ARG A 64 -6.64 -21.79 5.27
N PRO A 65 -5.98 -21.76 4.09
CA PRO A 65 -4.93 -20.82 3.65
C PRO A 65 -5.50 -19.60 2.89
N CYS A 66 -6.64 -19.77 2.22
CA CYS A 66 -7.21 -18.77 1.32
C CYS A 66 -7.74 -17.50 2.01
N PRO A 67 -8.43 -17.58 3.16
CA PRO A 67 -8.90 -16.39 3.87
C PRO A 67 -7.75 -15.50 4.34
N THR A 68 -6.66 -16.09 4.84
CA THR A 68 -5.42 -15.38 5.20
C THR A 68 -4.85 -14.62 4.00
N ALA A 69 -4.66 -15.28 2.85
CA ALA A 69 -4.09 -14.62 1.67
C ALA A 69 -4.94 -13.42 1.23
N ARG A 70 -6.28 -13.58 1.27
CA ARG A 70 -7.22 -12.50 0.95
C ARG A 70 -7.10 -11.33 1.92
N MET A 71 -7.02 -11.61 3.22
CA MET A 71 -6.87 -10.60 4.25
C MET A 71 -5.56 -9.80 4.06
N CYS A 72 -4.43 -10.49 3.89
CA CYS A 72 -3.13 -9.85 3.67
C CYS A 72 -3.14 -8.96 2.42
N GLY A 73 -3.82 -9.39 1.34
CA GLY A 73 -4.00 -8.58 0.14
C GLY A 73 -4.73 -7.26 0.41
N TYR A 74 -5.86 -7.30 1.14
CA TYR A 74 -6.60 -6.08 1.49
C TYR A 74 -5.86 -5.20 2.48
N LEU A 75 -5.16 -5.78 3.47
CA LEU A 75 -4.35 -5.03 4.44
C LEU A 75 -3.22 -4.26 3.73
N GLY A 76 -2.46 -4.94 2.88
CA GLY A 76 -1.37 -4.33 2.12
C GLY A 76 -1.87 -3.24 1.18
N LEU A 77 -2.98 -3.49 0.46
CA LEU A 77 -3.58 -2.50 -0.43
C LEU A 77 -4.05 -1.26 0.33
N ALA A 78 -4.76 -1.44 1.45
CA ALA A 78 -5.27 -0.31 2.24
C ALA A 78 -4.13 0.51 2.86
N ALA A 79 -3.10 -0.15 3.40
CA ALA A 79 -1.92 0.51 3.94
C ALA A 79 -1.19 1.33 2.86
N TYR A 80 -0.98 0.73 1.68
CA TYR A 80 -0.33 1.39 0.55
C TYR A 80 -1.10 2.62 0.08
N GLU A 81 -2.40 2.47 -0.19
CA GLU A 81 -3.24 3.59 -0.66
C GLU A 81 -3.40 4.69 0.40
N SER A 82 -3.35 4.36 1.69
CA SER A 82 -3.44 5.36 2.76
C SER A 82 -2.19 6.24 2.87
N ALA A 83 -1.02 5.70 2.51
CA ALA A 83 0.27 6.39 2.63
C ALA A 83 0.80 6.92 1.29
N ILE A 84 0.14 6.62 0.17
CA ILE A 84 0.61 6.96 -1.18
C ILE A 84 0.84 8.46 -1.38
N SER A 85 0.05 9.30 -0.70
CA SER A 85 0.16 10.75 -0.78
C SER A 85 1.48 11.29 -0.17
N GLY A 86 2.14 10.52 0.70
CA GLY A 86 3.48 10.82 1.21
C GLY A 86 4.60 10.04 0.53
N MET A 87 4.30 9.34 -0.57
CA MET A 87 5.23 8.53 -1.35
C MET A 87 5.24 9.00 -2.82
N PRO A 88 5.81 10.17 -3.13
CA PRO A 88 5.71 10.78 -4.47
C PRO A 88 6.36 9.96 -5.59
N GLU A 89 7.27 9.04 -5.26
CA GLU A 89 7.92 8.13 -6.22
C GLU A 89 7.01 6.95 -6.63
N TYR A 90 5.85 6.80 -6.00
CA TYR A 90 4.95 5.65 -6.16
C TYR A 90 3.59 6.08 -6.70
N GLN A 91 2.91 5.18 -7.39
CA GLN A 91 1.62 5.45 -8.04
C GLN A 91 0.48 4.70 -7.37
N SER A 92 -0.67 5.35 -7.18
CA SER A 92 -1.89 4.71 -6.68
C SER A 92 -2.35 3.58 -7.62
N LEU A 93 -2.82 2.48 -7.04
CA LEU A 93 -3.46 1.36 -7.72
C LEU A 93 -4.97 1.57 -7.90
N ALA A 94 -5.56 2.59 -7.26
CA ALA A 94 -6.98 2.89 -7.37
C ALA A 94 -7.50 3.00 -8.82
N PRO A 95 -6.78 3.63 -9.78
CA PRO A 95 -7.24 3.68 -11.18
C PRO A 95 -7.33 2.31 -11.86
N ARG A 96 -6.64 1.29 -11.33
CA ARG A 96 -6.60 -0.07 -11.89
C ARG A 96 -7.60 -1.01 -11.21
N ILE A 97 -8.20 -0.60 -10.09
CA ILE A 97 -9.10 -1.43 -9.29
C ILE A 97 -10.53 -0.84 -9.38
N PRO A 98 -11.43 -1.48 -10.14
CA PRO A 98 -12.79 -0.99 -10.30
C PRO A 98 -13.51 -0.83 -8.96
N GLY A 99 -14.08 0.37 -8.73
CA GLY A 99 -14.84 0.68 -7.52
C GLY A 99 -14.01 1.07 -6.31
N LEU A 100 -12.67 1.07 -6.39
CA LEU A 100 -11.82 1.56 -5.30
C LEU A 100 -11.84 3.08 -5.25
N GLN A 101 -12.39 3.62 -4.15
CA GLN A 101 -12.39 5.06 -3.86
C GLN A 101 -11.60 5.29 -2.59
N VAL A 102 -10.55 6.10 -2.69
CA VAL A 102 -9.68 6.47 -1.57
C VAL A 102 -9.74 7.99 -1.42
N PRO A 103 -10.06 8.52 -0.23
CA PRO A 103 -10.09 9.95 -0.01
C PRO A 103 -8.69 10.53 -0.21
N ARG A 104 -8.62 11.70 -0.87
CA ARG A 104 -7.36 12.44 -0.97
C ARG A 104 -7.06 13.13 0.35
N VAL A 105 -5.77 13.27 0.64
CA VAL A 105 -5.29 14.10 1.74
C VAL A 105 -5.71 15.55 1.51
N GLU A 106 -6.00 16.26 2.60
CA GLU A 106 -6.35 17.67 2.56
C GLU A 106 -5.08 18.51 2.35
N ASN A 107 -5.13 19.43 1.40
CA ASN A 107 -4.02 20.34 1.13
C ASN A 107 -3.74 21.23 2.34
N GLY A 108 -2.46 21.40 2.67
CA GLY A 108 -2.02 22.26 3.78
C GLY A 108 -2.17 21.64 5.19
N LYS A 109 -2.56 20.36 5.30
CA LYS A 109 -2.53 19.62 6.56
C LYS A 109 -1.30 18.72 6.66
N GLU A 110 -0.72 18.66 7.85
CA GLU A 110 0.36 17.73 8.16
C GLU A 110 -0.23 16.37 8.58
N TYR A 111 0.31 15.29 8.03
CA TYR A 111 -0.11 13.92 8.33
C TYR A 111 1.02 13.15 9.02
N HIS A 112 0.68 12.45 10.10
CA HIS A 112 1.57 11.52 10.77
C HIS A 112 1.32 10.09 10.26
N TRP A 113 2.14 9.64 9.31
CA TRP A 113 1.94 8.36 8.61
C TRP A 113 1.85 7.13 9.51
N PRO A 114 2.67 6.99 10.59
CA PRO A 114 2.53 5.85 11.48
C PRO A 114 1.14 5.77 12.14
N THR A 115 0.54 6.91 12.48
CA THR A 115 -0.84 6.94 13.04
C THR A 115 -1.87 6.52 12.00
N VAL A 116 -1.71 6.97 10.75
CA VAL A 116 -2.59 6.57 9.63
C VAL A 116 -2.54 5.06 9.43
N ILE A 117 -1.33 4.50 9.29
CA ILE A 117 -1.13 3.05 9.11
C ILE A 117 -1.70 2.27 10.29
N ASN A 118 -1.43 2.72 11.51
CA ASN A 118 -1.93 2.07 12.71
C ASN A 118 -3.47 2.06 12.78
N ASN A 119 -4.13 3.14 12.37
CA ASN A 119 -5.59 3.19 12.30
C ASN A 119 -6.15 2.24 11.22
N VAL A 120 -5.53 2.22 10.04
CA VAL A 120 -5.89 1.31 8.94
C VAL A 120 -5.82 -0.14 9.38
N TYR A 121 -4.68 -0.54 9.94
CA TYR A 121 -4.48 -1.90 10.44
C TYR A 121 -5.45 -2.23 11.57
N GLY A 122 -5.58 -1.38 12.60
CA GLY A 122 -6.49 -1.62 13.72
C GLY A 122 -7.94 -1.79 13.29
N THR A 123 -8.40 -0.99 12.32
CA THR A 123 -9.76 -1.08 11.77
C THR A 123 -9.95 -2.38 10.98
N LEU A 124 -9.02 -2.71 10.08
CA LEU A 124 -9.15 -3.90 9.25
C LEU A 124 -8.99 -5.19 10.05
N PHE A 125 -8.02 -5.27 10.96
CA PHE A 125 -7.85 -6.43 11.85
C PHE A 125 -9.12 -6.70 12.65
N LYS A 126 -9.71 -5.65 13.24
CA LYS A 126 -10.98 -5.78 13.96
C LYS A 126 -12.08 -6.34 13.06
N ASN A 127 -12.18 -5.88 11.81
CA ASN A 127 -13.22 -6.32 10.88
C ASN A 127 -13.02 -7.77 10.42
N PHE A 128 -11.78 -8.15 10.08
CA PHE A 128 -11.46 -9.51 9.64
C PHE A 128 -11.63 -10.52 10.77
N PHE A 129 -11.17 -10.19 11.97
CA PHE A 129 -11.24 -11.10 13.12
C PHE A 129 -12.47 -10.88 14.01
N ALA A 130 -13.48 -10.11 13.56
CA ALA A 130 -14.68 -9.81 14.34
C ALA A 130 -15.45 -11.06 14.84
N LYS A 131 -15.34 -12.18 14.10
CA LYS A 131 -16.06 -13.43 14.38
C LYS A 131 -15.16 -14.59 14.84
N SER A 132 -13.85 -14.45 14.84
CA SER A 132 -12.95 -15.50 15.37
C SER A 132 -12.81 -15.34 16.89
N ALA A 133 -12.29 -16.36 17.58
CA ALA A 133 -11.93 -16.33 19.01
C ALA A 133 -10.93 -15.22 19.42
N PHE A 134 -10.58 -14.33 18.48
CA PHE A 134 -9.84 -13.08 18.66
C PHE A 134 -10.45 -12.15 19.71
N ALA A 135 -11.78 -12.14 19.88
CA ALA A 135 -12.41 -11.40 20.97
C ALA A 135 -11.90 -11.83 22.36
N GLY A 136 -11.56 -13.12 22.54
CA GLY A 136 -11.00 -13.67 23.78
C GLY A 136 -9.47 -13.56 23.88
N LEU A 137 -8.74 -13.59 22.75
CA LEU A 137 -7.28 -13.43 22.76
C LEU A 137 -6.84 -12.03 23.18
N PHE A 138 -7.66 -11.00 22.92
CA PHE A 138 -7.45 -9.66 23.46
C PHE A 138 -7.64 -9.53 24.97
N GLN A 139 -8.28 -10.49 25.64
CA GLN A 139 -8.43 -10.48 27.09
C GLN A 139 -7.24 -11.15 27.80
N ASN A 140 -6.52 -12.04 27.12
CA ASN A 140 -5.49 -12.89 27.74
C ASN A 140 -4.05 -12.58 27.29
N HIS A 141 -3.85 -12.00 26.10
CA HIS A 141 -2.54 -11.49 25.69
C HIS A 141 -2.42 -10.01 26.01
N ASP A 142 -1.35 -9.68 26.73
CA ASP A 142 -0.97 -8.39 27.31
C ASP A 142 -1.57 -7.17 26.58
N THR A 143 -2.70 -6.68 27.12
CA THR A 143 -3.41 -5.48 26.65
C THR A 143 -2.51 -4.24 26.58
N ARG A 144 -1.33 -4.28 27.19
CA ARG A 144 -0.29 -3.24 27.12
C ARG A 144 0.30 -3.02 25.73
N LYS A 145 0.49 -4.07 24.92
CA LYS A 145 1.03 -3.92 23.55
C LYS A 145 0.01 -3.28 22.60
N LEU A 146 -1.26 -3.67 22.75
CA LEU A 146 -2.36 -3.13 21.96
C LEU A 146 -2.79 -1.75 22.42
N SER A 147 -2.68 -1.46 23.72
CA SER A 147 -2.85 -0.11 24.21
C SER A 147 -1.76 0.80 23.65
N GLN A 148 -0.50 0.37 23.53
CA GLN A 148 0.54 1.19 22.88
C GLN A 148 0.25 1.49 21.40
N CYS A 149 -0.36 0.55 20.66
CA CYS A 149 -0.84 0.82 19.30
C CYS A 149 -2.12 1.69 19.31
N ALA A 150 -3.10 1.43 20.17
CA ALA A 150 -4.38 2.13 20.18
C ALA A 150 -4.38 3.49 20.92
N ILE A 151 -3.30 3.85 21.63
CA ILE A 151 -3.21 5.07 22.47
C ILE A 151 -2.70 6.31 21.72
N PHE A 152 -2.32 6.22 20.45
CA PHE A 152 -2.11 7.44 19.65
C PHE A 152 -3.44 8.03 19.18
N LYS A 153 -4.19 8.58 20.14
CA LYS A 153 -5.33 9.47 19.94
C LYS A 153 -4.91 10.90 20.23
#